data_AF-A0A9P5NPK4-F1
#
_entry.id   AF-A0A9P5NPK4-F1
#
_cell.length_a   1.000
_cell.length_b   1.000
_cell.length_c   1.000
_cell.angle_alpha   90.00
_cell.angle_beta   90.00
_cell.angle_gamma   90.00
#
_symmetry.space_group_name_H-M   'P 1'
#
loop_
_entity.id
_entity.type
_entity.pdbx_description
1 polymer ?
#
loop_
_entity_poly.entity_id
_entity_poly.type
_entity_poly.pdbx_seq_one_letter_code
_entity_poly.pdbx_strand_id
1 'polypeptide(L)'
;MIQPLLSARPQDASLPCSTSMIVTKKPMNYRWQIMQVSPINLPEGADQHYRIRTLVGLALQLDSSDKLTTDKEDRRGNHRCWTIQDLGNGICTIFNAGSKKYLTAYDKGSYNWALTVKAESDVTEEDRHWIIQPTSDFTYSISVERTITFQQAPKTQILSLALDQGNAILKAKKVSTGLCSYLC
;
A
#
# COMPACT_ATOMS: atom_id res chain seq x y z
N MET A 1 -39.05 56.79 -20.30
CA MET A 1 -38.14 56.55 -19.16
C MET A 1 -37.02 55.63 -19.66
N ILE A 2 -35.82 56.20 -19.85
CA ILE A 2 -34.48 55.60 -19.71
C ILE A 2 -34.14 54.29 -20.49
N GLN A 3 -33.25 54.40 -21.49
CA GLN A 3 -32.27 53.34 -21.82
C GLN A 3 -31.08 53.43 -20.84
N PRO A 4 -30.45 52.31 -20.44
CA PRO A 4 -29.12 51.94 -20.99
C PRO A 4 -28.95 50.40 -21.14
N LEU A 5 -28.13 49.85 -22.05
CA LEU A 5 -26.66 49.82 -22.20
C LEU A 5 -25.89 49.02 -21.13
N LEU A 6 -24.91 48.24 -21.60
CA LEU A 6 -23.86 47.42 -20.92
C LEU A 6 -24.15 45.89 -20.95
N SER A 7 -23.21 45.00 -21.25
CA SER A 7 -21.74 45.10 -21.21
C SER A 7 -21.11 44.07 -22.15
N ALA A 8 -20.07 44.49 -22.88
CA ALA A 8 -19.05 43.58 -23.40
C ALA A 8 -18.12 43.12 -22.27
N ARG A 9 -17.57 41.89 -22.37
CA ARG A 9 -16.14 41.61 -22.13
C ARG A 9 -15.76 40.19 -22.58
N PRO A 10 -14.53 40.01 -23.11
CA PRO A 10 -13.94 38.72 -23.45
C PRO A 10 -13.21 38.12 -22.24
N GLN A 11 -13.09 36.80 -22.18
CA GLN A 11 -12.02 36.14 -21.43
C GLN A 11 -11.43 35.01 -22.26
N ASP A 12 -10.27 35.31 -22.85
CA ASP A 12 -9.16 34.38 -22.93
C ASP A 12 -8.92 33.76 -21.54
N ALA A 13 -8.87 32.44 -21.49
CA ALA A 13 -8.14 31.73 -20.45
C ALA A 13 -7.78 30.34 -20.96
N SER A 14 -6.60 30.27 -21.58
CA SER A 14 -5.61 29.19 -21.44
C SER A 14 -6.13 27.75 -21.28
N LEU A 15 -5.84 26.94 -22.30
CA LEU A 15 -5.59 25.51 -22.17
C LEU A 15 -4.81 25.20 -20.87
N PRO A 16 -5.29 24.35 -19.96
CA PRO A 16 -4.38 23.69 -19.05
C PRO A 16 -3.60 22.67 -19.87
N CYS A 17 -2.33 23.04 -20.10
CA CYS A 17 -1.23 22.13 -20.37
C CYS A 17 -1.46 20.83 -19.61
N SER A 18 -1.74 19.75 -20.34
CA SER A 18 -1.69 18.41 -19.77
C SER A 18 -0.24 18.15 -19.39
N THR A 19 0.09 18.47 -18.15
CA THR A 19 1.31 18.04 -17.49
C THR A 19 1.28 16.52 -17.53
N SER A 20 1.93 15.94 -18.54
CA SER A 20 2.26 14.54 -18.57
C SER A 20 3.16 14.31 -17.37
N MET A 21 2.58 13.87 -16.25
CA MET A 21 3.37 13.31 -15.18
C MET A 21 4.09 12.13 -15.81
N ILE A 22 5.41 12.26 -15.95
CA ILE A 22 6.29 11.13 -16.23
C ILE A 22 6.17 10.25 -14.99
N VAL A 23 5.17 9.38 -14.98
CA VAL A 23 5.07 8.27 -14.04
C VAL A 23 6.24 7.39 -14.42
N THR A 24 7.39 7.61 -13.77
CA THR A 24 8.47 6.63 -13.73
C THR A 24 7.81 5.31 -13.31
N LYS A 25 7.62 4.41 -14.29
CA LYS A 25 6.92 3.15 -14.11
C LYS A 25 7.68 2.34 -13.07
N LYS A 26 7.28 2.47 -11.80
CA LYS A 26 7.69 1.55 -10.73
C LYS A 26 7.48 0.12 -11.25
N PRO A 27 8.43 -0.81 -11.03
CA PRO A 27 8.29 -2.18 -11.52
C PRO A 27 6.94 -2.76 -11.11
N MET A 28 6.27 -3.48 -12.01
CA MET A 28 4.92 -4.04 -11.77
C MET A 28 4.84 -4.85 -10.46
N ASN A 29 5.96 -5.43 -10.02
CA ASN A 29 6.06 -6.31 -8.86
C ASN A 29 5.74 -5.66 -7.50
N TYR A 30 5.62 -4.33 -7.44
CA TYR A 30 5.31 -3.59 -6.20
C TYR A 30 3.85 -3.13 -6.09
N ARG A 31 3.03 -3.45 -7.10
CA ARG A 31 1.63 -3.00 -7.17
C ARG A 31 0.69 -4.13 -6.79
N TRP A 32 -0.29 -3.80 -5.98
CA TRP A 32 -1.29 -4.72 -5.44
C TRP A 32 -2.69 -4.17 -5.66
N GLN A 33 -3.64 -5.03 -6.01
CA GLN A 33 -5.07 -4.73 -6.02
C GLN A 33 -5.65 -5.07 -4.65
N ILE A 34 -6.40 -4.14 -4.06
CA ILE A 34 -7.18 -4.41 -2.85
C ILE A 34 -8.63 -4.49 -3.32
N MET A 35 -9.21 -5.69 -3.25
CA MET A 35 -10.58 -5.93 -3.69
C MET A 35 -11.46 -6.28 -2.49
N GLN A 36 -12.61 -5.63 -2.38
CA GLN A 36 -13.61 -5.96 -1.38
C GLN A 36 -14.22 -7.34 -1.69
N VAL A 37 -14.42 -8.17 -0.67
CA VAL A 37 -14.88 -9.56 -0.84
C VAL A 37 -16.40 -9.68 -1.05
N SER A 38 -17.18 -8.64 -0.71
CA SER A 38 -18.62 -8.55 -0.97
C SER A 38 -19.07 -7.10 -1.19
N PRO A 39 -19.54 -6.71 -2.39
CA PRO A 39 -20.17 -5.42 -2.60
C PRO A 39 -21.69 -5.60 -2.55
N ILE A 40 -22.32 -5.28 -1.41
CA ILE A 40 -23.79 -5.09 -1.38
C ILE A 40 -24.16 -3.66 -0.99
N ASN A 41 -23.31 -2.92 -0.25
CA ASN A 41 -23.30 -1.46 -0.11
C ASN A 41 -21.93 -1.04 0.52
N LEU A 42 -21.45 0.17 0.28
CA LEU A 42 -20.37 0.83 1.06
C LEU A 42 -20.99 2.01 1.83
N PRO A 43 -20.77 2.20 3.15
CA PRO A 43 -19.61 2.97 3.63
C PRO A 43 -19.08 2.60 5.07
N GLU A 44 -18.00 3.28 5.49
CA GLU A 44 -17.26 3.33 6.78
C GLU A 44 -17.54 2.27 7.88
N GLY A 45 -16.48 1.53 8.27
CA GLY A 45 -16.46 0.72 9.49
C GLY A 45 -15.38 -0.36 9.51
N ALA A 46 -14.93 -0.72 10.72
CA ALA A 46 -13.83 -1.67 11.02
C ALA A 46 -14.07 -3.13 10.59
N ASP A 47 -15.22 -3.44 9.98
CA ASP A 47 -15.67 -4.81 9.66
C ASP A 47 -15.53 -5.17 8.16
N GLN A 48 -14.81 -4.37 7.39
CA GLN A 48 -14.63 -4.64 5.96
C GLN A 48 -13.53 -5.70 5.72
N HIS A 49 -13.87 -6.71 4.92
CA HIS A 49 -12.94 -7.75 4.49
C HIS A 49 -12.50 -7.54 3.05
N TYR A 50 -11.18 -7.54 2.88
CA TYR A 50 -10.47 -7.33 1.64
C TYR A 50 -9.68 -8.56 1.23
N ARG A 51 -9.40 -8.66 -0.07
CA ARG A 51 -8.36 -9.50 -0.64
C ARG A 51 -7.27 -8.61 -1.18
N ILE A 52 -6.05 -8.84 -0.73
CA ILE A 52 -4.85 -8.21 -1.27
C ILE A 52 -4.34 -9.11 -2.39
N ARG A 53 -4.44 -8.66 -3.64
CA ARG A 53 -4.01 -9.39 -4.83
C ARG A 53 -2.86 -8.69 -5.52
N THR A 54 -2.04 -9.44 -6.22
CA THR A 54 -1.04 -8.92 -7.15
C THR A 54 -1.73 -8.54 -8.46
N LEU A 55 -1.08 -7.71 -9.29
CA LEU A 55 -1.59 -7.42 -10.63
C LEU A 55 -1.71 -8.64 -11.55
N VAL A 56 -1.00 -9.72 -11.23
CA VAL A 56 -1.08 -11.00 -11.97
C VAL A 56 -2.11 -11.97 -11.38
N GLY A 57 -2.95 -11.50 -10.45
CA GLY A 57 -4.09 -12.23 -9.91
C GLY A 57 -3.80 -13.14 -8.70
N LEU A 58 -2.54 -13.24 -8.24
CA LEU A 58 -2.20 -13.99 -7.04
C LEU A 58 -2.74 -13.28 -5.79
N ALA A 59 -3.48 -13.98 -4.93
CA ALA A 59 -3.98 -13.44 -3.66
C ALA A 59 -3.00 -13.75 -2.52
N LEU A 60 -2.75 -12.75 -1.67
CA LEU A 60 -2.01 -12.92 -0.43
C LEU A 60 -2.87 -13.71 0.57
N GLN A 61 -2.29 -14.77 1.14
CA GLN A 61 -3.00 -15.65 2.05
C GLN A 61 -2.07 -16.26 3.10
N LEU A 62 -2.67 -16.89 4.11
CA LEU A 62 -2.00 -17.78 5.04
C LEU A 62 -2.33 -19.23 4.72
N ASP A 63 -1.35 -20.13 4.87
CA ASP A 63 -1.61 -21.56 4.90
C ASP A 63 -2.03 -22.02 6.31
N SER A 64 -2.20 -23.34 6.49
CA SER A 64 -2.60 -23.94 7.77
C SER A 64 -1.56 -23.77 8.89
N SER A 65 -0.35 -23.33 8.58
CA SER A 65 0.75 -23.11 9.52
C SER A 65 1.05 -21.61 9.70
N ASP A 66 0.11 -20.74 9.30
CA ASP A 66 0.27 -19.29 9.32
C ASP A 66 1.46 -18.76 8.51
N LYS A 67 1.93 -19.54 7.52
CA LYS A 67 2.95 -19.07 6.61
C LYS A 67 2.30 -18.24 5.51
N LEU A 68 2.86 -17.06 5.27
CA LEU A 68 2.42 -16.19 4.19
C LEU A 68 2.77 -16.80 2.84
N THR A 69 1.77 -17.00 2.00
CA THR A 69 1.90 -17.53 0.64
C THR A 69 1.09 -16.69 -0.33
N THR A 70 1.25 -16.96 -1.63
CA THR A 70 0.33 -16.44 -2.64
C THR A 70 -0.25 -17.58 -3.46
N ASP A 71 -1.50 -17.43 -3.89
CA ASP A 71 -2.20 -18.44 -4.68
C ASP A 71 -3.08 -17.80 -5.75
N LYS A 72 -3.17 -18.46 -6.90
CA LYS A 72 -4.02 -18.05 -8.03
C LYS A 72 -5.47 -18.47 -7.84
N GLU A 73 -5.72 -19.52 -7.07
CA GLU A 73 -7.06 -20.07 -7.00
C GLU A 73 -7.96 -19.12 -6.21
N ASP A 74 -9.19 -18.92 -6.68
CA ASP A 74 -10.19 -18.12 -5.97
C ASP A 74 -11.08 -19.02 -5.10
N ARG A 75 -10.45 -19.85 -4.26
CA ARG A 75 -11.17 -20.68 -3.27
C ARG A 75 -11.75 -19.78 -2.17
N ARG A 76 -12.95 -20.15 -1.70
CA ARG A 76 -13.61 -19.51 -0.55
C ARG A 76 -12.84 -19.85 0.73
N GLY A 77 -12.62 -18.87 1.61
CA GLY A 77 -12.00 -19.11 2.92
C GLY A 77 -11.40 -17.85 3.57
N ASN A 78 -11.45 -17.79 4.91
CA ASN A 78 -11.03 -16.61 5.68
C ASN A 78 -9.51 -16.42 5.75
N HIS A 79 -8.72 -17.43 5.40
CA HIS A 79 -7.25 -17.36 5.36
C HIS A 79 -6.70 -16.36 4.32
N ARG A 80 -7.56 -15.86 3.42
CA ARG A 80 -7.27 -14.85 2.39
C ARG A 80 -7.98 -13.51 2.63
N CYS A 81 -8.75 -13.44 3.71
CA CYS A 81 -9.55 -12.27 4.07
C CYS A 81 -8.75 -11.41 5.04
N TRP A 82 -8.54 -10.17 4.66
CA TRP A 82 -7.77 -9.20 5.42
C TRP A 82 -8.68 -8.04 5.80
N THR A 83 -8.68 -7.65 7.07
CA THR A 83 -9.24 -6.39 7.52
C THR A 83 -8.13 -5.34 7.47
N ILE A 84 -8.41 -4.19 6.85
CA ILE A 84 -7.49 -3.07 6.79
C ILE A 84 -8.11 -1.94 7.60
N GLN A 85 -7.47 -1.54 8.68
CA GLN A 85 -7.96 -0.48 9.55
C GLN A 85 -7.08 0.75 9.40
N ASP A 86 -7.67 1.87 9.00
CA ASP A 86 -6.98 3.17 8.94
C ASP A 86 -6.72 3.69 10.36
N LEU A 87 -5.48 4.11 10.61
CA LEU A 87 -5.04 4.74 11.86
C LEU A 87 -4.80 6.25 11.67
N GLY A 88 -4.99 6.77 10.46
CA GLY A 88 -4.71 8.15 10.08
C GLY A 88 -3.31 8.36 9.53
N ASN A 89 -3.08 9.52 8.91
CA ASN A 89 -1.79 9.92 8.30
C ASN A 89 -1.23 8.92 7.27
N GLY A 90 -2.10 8.15 6.61
CA GLY A 90 -1.71 7.13 5.64
C GLY A 90 -1.12 5.86 6.26
N ILE A 91 -1.27 5.69 7.59
CA ILE A 91 -0.89 4.50 8.34
C ILE A 91 -2.13 3.64 8.59
N CYS A 92 -1.99 2.34 8.43
CA CYS A 92 -3.05 1.37 8.69
C CYS A 92 -2.51 0.10 9.34
N THR A 93 -3.39 -0.73 9.87
CA THR A 93 -3.10 -2.14 10.19
C THR A 93 -3.64 -3.06 9.10
N ILE A 94 -3.05 -4.24 8.98
CA ILE A 94 -3.51 -5.30 8.07
C ILE A 94 -3.66 -6.58 8.90
N PHE A 95 -4.89 -7.03 9.12
CA PHE A 95 -5.24 -8.12 10.03
C PHE A 95 -5.89 -9.28 9.28
N ASN A 96 -5.42 -10.50 9.46
CA ASN A 96 -6.02 -11.67 8.83
C ASN A 96 -7.26 -12.13 9.62
N ALA A 97 -8.42 -12.14 8.97
CA ALA A 97 -9.68 -12.49 9.62
C ALA A 97 -9.76 -13.97 10.03
N GLY A 98 -9.04 -14.86 9.34
CA GLY A 98 -8.99 -16.29 9.59
C GLY A 98 -8.09 -16.66 10.77
N SER A 99 -6.81 -16.27 10.72
CA SER A 99 -5.83 -16.62 11.77
C SER A 99 -5.87 -15.71 12.99
N LYS A 100 -6.55 -14.57 12.90
CA LYS A 100 -6.59 -13.53 13.94
C LYS A 100 -5.22 -12.93 14.25
N LYS A 101 -4.40 -12.74 13.23
CA LYS A 101 -3.03 -12.22 13.33
C LYS A 101 -2.80 -11.02 12.42
N TYR A 102 -1.94 -10.09 12.84
CA TYR A 102 -1.51 -8.98 12.00
C TYR A 102 -0.44 -9.42 11.02
N LEU A 103 -0.51 -8.91 9.80
CA LEU A 103 0.64 -8.88 8.90
C LEU A 103 1.69 -7.95 9.50
N THR A 104 2.91 -8.45 9.65
CA THR A 104 4.03 -7.70 10.21
C THR A 104 5.29 -7.97 9.41
N ALA A 105 6.33 -7.21 9.72
CA ALA A 105 7.66 -7.37 9.18
C ALA A 105 8.65 -7.60 10.31
N TYR A 106 9.58 -8.53 10.14
CA TYR A 106 10.66 -8.79 11.10
C TYR A 106 12.02 -8.82 10.40
N ASP A 107 13.06 -8.40 11.11
CA ASP A 107 14.44 -8.47 10.63
C ASP A 107 14.97 -9.90 10.80
N LYS A 108 15.40 -10.53 9.70
CA LYS A 108 16.10 -11.83 9.71
C LYS A 108 17.60 -11.69 9.98
N GLY A 109 18.07 -10.47 10.25
CA GLY A 109 19.47 -10.12 10.38
C GLY A 109 20.05 -9.64 9.05
N SER A 110 21.18 -8.93 9.14
CA SER A 110 21.88 -8.34 7.98
C SER A 110 20.98 -7.45 7.12
N TYR A 111 20.04 -6.73 7.73
CA TYR A 111 19.11 -5.82 7.04
C TYR A 111 18.15 -6.54 6.08
N ASN A 112 17.93 -7.83 6.30
CA ASN A 112 17.08 -8.67 5.47
C ASN A 112 15.72 -8.85 6.15
N TRP A 113 14.75 -8.05 5.72
CA TRP A 113 13.42 -8.07 6.30
C TRP A 113 12.52 -9.10 5.61
N ALA A 114 11.70 -9.77 6.41
CA ALA A 114 10.71 -10.72 5.91
C ALA A 114 9.33 -10.44 6.47
N LEU A 115 8.33 -10.90 5.72
CA LEU A 115 6.94 -10.88 6.14
C LEU A 115 6.70 -12.01 7.14
N THR A 116 5.85 -11.73 8.12
CA THR A 116 5.32 -12.72 9.04
C THR A 116 3.93 -12.31 9.51
N VAL A 117 3.28 -13.18 10.27
CA VAL A 117 2.07 -12.81 11.01
C VAL A 117 2.24 -13.10 12.49
N LYS A 118 1.68 -12.23 13.31
CA LYS A 118 1.81 -12.31 14.78
C LYS A 118 0.47 -11.99 15.43
N ALA A 119 0.18 -12.64 16.55
CA ALA A 119 -1.01 -12.35 17.34
C ALA A 119 -0.90 -10.97 18.00
N GLU A 120 -2.03 -10.39 18.41
CA GLU A 120 -2.07 -9.11 19.14
C GLU A 120 -1.13 -9.11 20.36
N SER A 121 -1.02 -10.22 21.09
CA SER A 121 -0.16 -10.35 22.26
C SER A 121 1.35 -10.27 21.96
N ASP A 122 1.75 -10.50 20.71
CA ASP A 122 3.14 -10.70 20.31
C ASP A 122 3.68 -9.57 19.40
N VAL A 123 2.89 -8.51 19.21
CA VAL A 123 3.23 -7.34 18.38
C VAL A 123 3.26 -6.07 19.21
N THR A 124 4.16 -5.17 18.85
CA THR A 124 4.08 -3.78 19.26
C THR A 124 3.17 -3.01 18.29
N GLU A 125 2.77 -1.79 18.68
CA GLU A 125 2.07 -0.86 17.80
C GLU A 125 2.81 -0.61 16.47
N GLU A 126 4.12 -0.40 16.54
CA GLU A 126 4.95 -0.11 15.35
C GLU A 126 5.10 -1.33 14.43
N ASP A 127 5.06 -2.54 14.99
CA ASP A 127 5.16 -3.79 14.23
C ASP A 127 3.99 -3.96 13.26
N ARG A 128 2.80 -3.47 13.63
CA ARG A 128 1.55 -3.61 12.85
C ARG A 128 1.28 -2.45 11.89
N HIS A 129 2.11 -1.40 11.88
CA HIS A 129 1.93 -0.25 11.00
C HIS A 129 2.35 -0.53 9.56
N TRP A 130 1.44 -0.25 8.63
CA TRP A 130 1.65 -0.30 7.18
C TRP A 130 1.24 1.02 6.55
N ILE A 131 1.90 1.36 5.45
CA ILE A 131 1.60 2.50 4.59
C ILE A 131 0.99 1.94 3.30
N ILE A 132 -0.27 2.28 3.04
CA ILE A 132 -0.97 1.92 1.80
C ILE A 132 -1.23 3.19 1.00
N GLN A 133 -0.66 3.27 -0.20
CA GLN A 133 -0.77 4.45 -1.08
C GLN A 133 -1.36 4.05 -2.43
N PRO A 134 -2.38 4.76 -2.96
CA PRO A 134 -2.87 4.50 -4.30
C PRO A 134 -1.79 4.81 -5.34
N THR A 135 -1.66 3.93 -6.34
CA THR A 135 -0.76 4.13 -7.49
C THR A 135 -1.51 4.30 -8.82
N SER A 136 -2.75 3.83 -8.87
CA SER A 136 -3.73 4.07 -9.93
C SER A 136 -5.12 3.71 -9.40
N ASP A 137 -6.13 3.77 -10.28
CA ASP A 137 -7.44 3.22 -10.00
C ASP A 137 -7.31 1.75 -9.57
N PHE A 138 -7.81 1.44 -8.37
CA PHE A 138 -7.82 0.11 -7.75
C PHE A 138 -6.45 -0.56 -7.55
N THR A 139 -5.33 0.17 -7.71
CA THR A 139 -3.99 -0.36 -7.42
C THR A 139 -3.28 0.46 -6.37
N TYR A 140 -2.57 -0.24 -5.51
CA TYR A 140 -1.94 0.30 -4.31
C TYR A 140 -0.51 -0.19 -4.21
N SER A 141 0.36 0.64 -3.65
CA SER A 141 1.62 0.19 -3.07
C SER A 141 1.43 -0.01 -1.57
N ILE A 142 1.86 -1.16 -1.07
CA ILE A 142 1.84 -1.51 0.35
C ILE A 142 3.28 -1.51 0.83
N SER A 143 3.58 -0.79 1.91
CA SER A 143 4.93 -0.65 2.43
C SER A 143 4.95 -0.51 3.94
N VAL A 144 6.12 -0.69 4.52
CA VAL A 144 6.35 -0.57 5.95
C VAL A 144 7.63 0.21 6.18
N GLU A 145 7.63 1.06 7.19
CA GLU A 145 8.80 1.82 7.60
C GLU A 145 9.53 1.10 8.74
N ARG A 146 10.85 0.96 8.64
CA ARG A 146 11.68 0.31 9.64
C ARG A 146 12.98 1.08 9.88
N THR A 147 13.34 1.22 11.14
CA THR A 147 14.64 1.77 11.54
C THR A 147 15.69 0.68 11.43
N ILE A 148 16.74 0.97 10.68
CA ILE A 148 17.86 0.07 10.42
C ILE A 148 19.14 0.73 10.91
N THR A 149 19.89 0.04 11.77
CA THR A 149 21.17 0.56 12.27
C THR A 149 22.30 0.16 11.32
N PHE A 150 22.77 1.10 10.50
CA PHE A 150 23.92 0.91 9.63
C PHE A 150 25.10 1.71 10.17
N GLN A 151 26.23 1.05 10.44
CA GLN A 151 27.45 1.70 10.98
C GLN A 151 27.16 2.61 12.19
N GLN A 152 26.37 2.12 13.14
CA GLN A 152 25.96 2.82 14.38
C GLN A 152 25.04 4.04 14.20
N ALA A 153 24.65 4.39 12.98
CA ALA A 153 23.63 5.41 12.74
C ALA A 153 22.26 4.76 12.45
N PRO A 154 21.20 5.10 13.21
CA PRO A 154 19.86 4.66 12.87
C PRO A 154 19.43 5.36 11.58
N LYS A 155 18.97 4.57 10.61
CA LYS A 155 18.44 5.05 9.34
C LYS A 155 17.08 4.44 9.09
N THR A 156 16.11 5.30 8.84
CA THR A 156 14.79 4.89 8.38
C THR A 156 14.87 4.32 6.95
N GLN A 157 14.33 3.13 6.76
CA GLN A 157 14.17 2.50 5.45
C GLN A 157 12.71 2.12 5.22
N ILE A 158 12.20 2.46 4.04
CA ILE A 158 10.89 2.02 3.58
C ILE A 158 11.06 0.72 2.80
N LEU A 159 10.36 -0.31 3.23
CA LEU A 159 10.32 -1.62 2.61
C LEU A 159 8.96 -1.78 1.93
N SER A 160 8.94 -2.09 0.65
CA SER A 160 7.69 -2.31 -0.08
C SER A 160 7.39 -3.80 -0.19
N LEU A 161 6.12 -4.14 -0.02
CA LEU A 161 5.60 -5.45 -0.33
C LEU A 161 5.75 -5.69 -1.85
N ALA A 162 6.43 -6.76 -2.21
CA ALA A 162 6.77 -7.09 -3.58
C ALA A 162 6.59 -8.59 -3.86
N LEU A 163 6.67 -8.96 -5.14
CA LEU A 163 6.76 -10.35 -5.55
C LEU A 163 8.16 -10.70 -6.06
N ASP A 164 8.61 -11.88 -5.66
CA ASP A 164 9.76 -12.56 -6.24
C ASP A 164 9.45 -14.05 -6.44
N GLN A 165 9.53 -14.52 -7.69
CA GLN A 165 9.20 -15.90 -8.07
C GLN A 165 7.85 -16.41 -7.52
N GLY A 166 6.84 -15.54 -7.46
CA GLY A 166 5.51 -15.86 -6.91
C GLY A 166 5.41 -15.81 -5.38
N ASN A 167 6.48 -15.50 -4.67
CA ASN A 167 6.46 -15.32 -3.22
C ASN A 167 6.32 -13.85 -2.87
N ALA A 168 5.50 -13.54 -1.87
CA ALA A 168 5.45 -12.22 -1.28
C ALA A 168 6.73 -11.99 -0.46
N ILE A 169 7.42 -10.88 -0.73
CA ILE A 169 8.66 -10.49 -0.05
C ILE A 169 8.62 -9.01 0.34
N LEU A 170 9.54 -8.59 1.21
CA LEU A 170 9.83 -7.18 1.44
C LEU A 170 11.08 -6.79 0.66
N LYS A 171 11.00 -5.66 -0.03
CA LYS A 171 12.14 -5.13 -0.78
C LYS A 171 12.29 -3.65 -0.50
N ALA A 172 13.52 -3.25 -0.16
CA ALA A 172 13.87 -1.85 0.05
C ALA A 172 13.41 -1.01 -1.14
N LYS A 173 12.61 0.01 -0.85
CA LYS A 173 12.24 1.03 -1.82
C LYS A 173 13.49 1.82 -2.10
N LYS A 174 13.98 1.78 -3.35
CA LYS A 174 15.04 2.69 -3.77
C LYS A 174 14.51 4.09 -3.53
N VAL A 175 15.18 4.85 -2.67
CA VAL A 175 15.00 6.29 -2.63
C VAL A 175 15.35 6.75 -4.02
N SER A 176 14.39 7.29 -4.76
CA SER A 176 14.74 7.98 -6.00
C SER A 176 15.64 9.12 -5.55
N THR A 177 16.94 9.00 -5.81
CA THR A 177 17.83 10.14 -5.95
C THR A 177 17.35 10.94 -7.16
N GLY A 178 16.18 11.55 -7.02
CA GLY A 178 15.81 12.72 -7.77
C GLY A 178 16.76 13.80 -7.29
N LEU A 179 17.63 14.20 -8.21
CA LEU A 179 18.57 15.30 -8.11
C LEU A 179 18.21 16.29 -6.99
N CYS A 180 19.11 16.40 -6.02
CA CYS A 180 19.37 17.68 -5.42
C CYS A 180 19.76 18.62 -6.57
N SER A 181 18.85 19.48 -6.98
CA SER A 181 19.16 20.64 -7.81
C SER A 181 18.41 21.82 -7.24
N TYR A 182 19.16 22.57 -6.43
CA TYR A 182 19.10 24.02 -6.23
C TYR A 182 17.82 24.71 -6.68
N LEU A 183 17.10 25.28 -5.72
CA LEU A 183 16.64 26.66 -5.86
C LEU A 183 16.89 27.37 -4.54
N CYS A 184 17.80 28.35 -4.62
CA CYS A 184 17.95 29.45 -3.68
C CYS A 184 16.67 30.29 -3.63
#